data_AF-A0A7S4IN45-F1
#
_entry.id   AF-A0A7S4IN45-F1
#
_cell.length_a   1.000
_cell.length_b   1.000
_cell.length_c   1.000
_cell.angle_alpha   90.00
_cell.angle_beta   90.00
_cell.angle_gamma   90.00
#
_symmetry.space_group_name_H-M   'P 1'
#
loop_
_entity.id
_entity.type
_entity.pdbx_description
1 polymer ?
#
loop_
_entity_poly.entity_id
_entity_poly.type
_entity_poly.pdbx_seq_one_letter_code
_entity_poly.pdbx_strand_id
1 'polypeptide(L)'
;SMKGLIFVLFLVVSLFFSLSFAAVPASERQALVDLYNVSNGASWYTNTNWLVDDPCDNSWFGVTCNVAQTTITELNFSNNNLVGGPIPDLALPNLTHLSLGGNQLSGSIPDFSALPSLGFLRTIN
;
A
#
# COMPACT_ATOMS: atom_id res chain seq x y z
N SER A 1 -36.43 22.50 -27.64
CA SER A 1 -35.14 23.19 -27.90
C SER A 1 -34.00 22.20 -27.68
N MET A 2 -33.10 22.03 -28.66
CA MET A 2 -31.90 21.17 -28.57
C MET A 2 -31.00 21.49 -27.37
N LYS A 3 -31.09 22.73 -26.87
CA LYS A 3 -30.35 23.23 -25.70
C LYS A 3 -30.75 22.53 -24.40
N GLY A 4 -32.01 22.10 -24.26
CA GLY A 4 -32.47 21.37 -23.07
C GLY A 4 -32.02 19.90 -23.07
N LEU A 5 -31.94 19.27 -24.24
CA LEU A 5 -31.52 17.88 -24.39
C LEU A 5 -30.02 17.70 -24.10
N ILE A 6 -29.19 18.68 -24.51
CA ILE A 6 -27.74 18.72 -24.22
C ILE A 6 -27.46 18.94 -22.73
N PHE A 7 -28.25 19.78 -22.05
CA PHE A 7 -28.09 20.05 -20.61
C PHE A 7 -28.50 18.85 -19.75
N VAL A 8 -29.56 18.14 -20.16
CA VAL A 8 -29.96 16.87 -19.54
C VAL A 8 -28.86 15.82 -19.73
N LEU A 9 -28.26 15.71 -20.94
CA LEU A 9 -27.14 14.79 -21.20
C LEU A 9 -25.93 15.05 -20.27
N PHE A 10 -25.57 16.31 -20.03
CA PHE A 10 -24.45 16.69 -19.14
C PHE A 10 -24.71 16.36 -17.64
N LEU A 11 -25.96 16.49 -17.18
CA LEU A 11 -26.37 16.12 -15.82
C LEU A 11 -26.42 14.60 -15.62
N VAL A 12 -26.77 13.82 -16.65
CA VAL A 12 -26.74 12.36 -16.54
C VAL A 12 -25.29 11.87 -16.57
N VAL A 13 -24.41 12.42 -17.43
CA VAL A 13 -22.96 12.09 -17.52
C VAL A 13 -22.21 12.27 -16.18
N SER A 14 -22.55 13.29 -15.40
CA SER A 14 -21.95 13.56 -14.07
C SER A 14 -22.51 12.67 -12.95
N LEU A 15 -23.61 11.97 -13.21
CA LEU A 15 -24.18 10.91 -12.35
C LEU A 15 -23.73 9.51 -12.78
N PHE A 16 -22.96 9.37 -13.87
CA PHE A 16 -22.22 8.13 -14.15
C PHE A 16 -20.99 8.10 -13.24
N PHE A 17 -21.27 7.73 -11.99
CA PHE A 17 -20.48 6.76 -11.25
C PHE A 17 -18.97 7.04 -11.28
N SER A 18 -18.50 7.85 -10.32
CA SER A 18 -17.20 7.54 -9.74
C SER A 18 -17.30 6.10 -9.25
N LEU A 19 -16.76 5.15 -10.02
CA LEU A 19 -16.36 3.85 -9.50
C LEU A 19 -15.22 4.15 -8.52
N SER A 20 -15.55 4.65 -7.31
CA SER A 20 -14.57 4.59 -6.25
C SER A 20 -14.46 3.11 -5.93
N PHE A 21 -13.36 2.49 -6.37
CA PHE A 21 -12.93 1.26 -5.74
C PHE A 21 -12.88 1.53 -4.23
N ALA A 22 -13.31 0.55 -3.43
CA ALA A 22 -13.23 0.69 -1.99
C ALA A 22 -11.74 0.82 -1.64
N ALA A 23 -11.33 2.02 -1.22
CA ALA A 23 -9.95 2.32 -0.84
C ALA A 23 -9.51 1.39 0.29
N VAL A 24 -8.21 1.16 0.41
CA VAL A 24 -7.69 0.42 1.56
C VAL A 24 -8.02 1.16 2.85
N PRO A 25 -8.19 0.46 3.98
CA PRO A 25 -8.30 1.10 5.27
C PRO A 25 -7.14 2.09 5.50
N ALA A 26 -7.46 3.27 6.02
CA ALA A 26 -6.47 4.31 6.29
C ALA A 26 -5.32 3.81 7.18
N SER A 27 -5.60 2.88 8.09
CA SER A 27 -4.59 2.22 8.93
C SER A 27 -3.58 1.39 8.13
N GLU A 28 -4.02 0.70 7.08
CA GLU A 28 -3.12 -0.09 6.23
C GLU A 28 -2.20 0.83 5.44
N ARG A 29 -2.75 1.87 4.81
CA ARG A 29 -1.96 2.89 4.13
C ARG A 29 -0.97 3.57 5.07
N GLN A 30 -1.42 3.94 6.28
CA GLN A 30 -0.56 4.61 7.25
C GLN A 30 0.61 3.73 7.69
N ALA A 31 0.40 2.43 7.88
CA ALA A 31 1.49 1.51 8.23
C ALA A 31 2.60 1.48 7.15
N LEU A 32 2.24 1.55 5.87
CA LEU A 32 3.21 1.66 4.78
C LEU A 32 3.89 3.03 4.79
N VAL A 33 3.15 4.12 4.95
CA VAL A 33 3.74 5.48 5.05
C VAL A 33 4.74 5.56 6.20
N ASP A 34 4.45 4.95 7.34
CA ASP A 34 5.35 4.89 8.48
C ASP A 34 6.62 4.11 8.12
N LEU A 35 6.48 2.95 7.44
CA LEU A 35 7.61 2.18 6.94
C LEU A 35 8.48 3.00 5.97
N TYR A 36 7.86 3.73 5.05
CA TYR A 36 8.55 4.64 4.13
C TYR A 36 9.39 5.68 4.87
N ASN A 37 8.81 6.32 5.88
CA ASN A 37 9.47 7.39 6.62
C ASN A 37 10.65 6.87 7.47
N VAL A 38 10.48 5.76 8.17
CA VAL A 38 11.54 5.24 9.07
C VAL A 38 12.68 4.54 8.34
N SER A 39 12.48 4.14 7.08
CA SER A 39 13.47 3.39 6.31
C SER A 39 14.05 4.17 5.12
N ASN A 40 14.00 5.51 5.19
CA ASN A 40 14.56 6.41 4.19
C ASN A 40 13.97 6.19 2.78
N GLY A 41 12.64 6.16 2.70
CA GLY A 41 11.83 5.90 1.51
C GLY A 41 12.20 6.66 0.24
N ALA A 42 12.65 7.91 0.40
CA ALA A 42 13.09 8.74 -0.73
C ALA A 42 14.37 8.20 -1.41
N SER A 43 15.14 7.36 -0.71
CA SER A 43 16.42 6.78 -1.18
C SER A 43 16.35 5.28 -1.48
N TRP A 44 15.16 4.67 -1.43
CA TRP A 44 14.99 3.29 -1.88
C TRP A 44 15.36 3.17 -3.37
N TYR A 45 15.81 1.99 -3.80
CA TYR A 45 16.13 1.80 -5.22
C TYR A 45 14.90 1.95 -6.11
N THR A 46 13.74 1.48 -5.64
CA THR A 46 12.45 1.71 -6.29
C THR A 46 11.41 2.10 -5.25
N ASN A 47 10.76 3.24 -5.45
CA ASN A 47 9.67 3.78 -4.64
C ASN A 47 8.53 4.32 -5.51
N THR A 48 8.30 3.70 -6.68
CA THR A 48 7.28 4.13 -7.65
C THR A 48 5.92 4.30 -6.97
N ASN A 49 5.32 5.46 -7.19
CA ASN A 49 3.99 5.88 -6.71
C ASN A 49 3.83 6.01 -5.19
N TRP A 50 4.88 5.75 -4.40
CA TRP A 50 4.82 5.90 -2.95
C TRP A 50 4.41 7.32 -2.55
N LEU A 51 3.57 7.41 -1.52
CA LEU A 51 2.94 8.63 -1.01
C LEU A 51 1.90 9.28 -1.95
N VAL A 52 1.64 8.71 -3.12
CA VAL A 52 0.62 9.21 -4.06
C VAL A 52 -0.62 8.34 -3.99
N ASP A 53 -1.74 8.95 -3.63
CA ASP A 53 -3.07 8.33 -3.57
C ASP A 53 -3.12 7.01 -2.77
N ASP A 54 -3.99 6.09 -3.19
CA ASP A 54 -4.22 4.78 -2.59
C ASP A 54 -3.21 3.74 -3.11
N PRO A 55 -2.58 2.92 -2.25
CA PRO A 55 -1.58 1.96 -2.66
C PRO A 55 -2.09 0.85 -3.60
N CYS A 56 -3.38 0.47 -3.49
CA CYS A 56 -3.99 -0.55 -4.34
C CYS A 56 -4.47 0.00 -5.67
N ASP A 57 -5.00 1.23 -5.68
CA ASP A 57 -5.45 1.90 -6.92
C ASP A 57 -4.26 2.44 -7.74
N ASN A 58 -3.21 2.90 -7.06
CA ASN A 58 -2.08 3.58 -7.69
C ASN A 58 -0.81 2.70 -7.80
N SER A 59 -0.95 1.38 -7.69
CA SER A 59 0.12 0.40 -7.96
C SER A 59 1.46 0.75 -7.28
N TRP A 60 1.45 0.97 -5.96
CA TRP A 60 2.69 1.23 -5.23
C TRP A 60 3.68 0.08 -5.43
N PHE A 61 4.94 0.43 -5.73
CA PHE A 61 5.96 -0.59 -5.91
C PHE A 61 6.05 -1.49 -4.67
N GLY A 62 6.09 -2.81 -4.90
CA GLY A 62 6.23 -3.82 -3.85
C GLY A 62 4.96 -4.12 -3.06
N VAL A 63 3.82 -3.50 -3.39
CA VAL A 63 2.52 -3.73 -2.73
C VAL A 63 1.62 -4.56 -3.65
N THR A 64 1.06 -5.64 -3.11
CA THR A 64 -0.01 -6.42 -3.78
C THR A 64 -1.25 -6.41 -2.90
N CYS A 65 -2.40 -6.24 -3.54
CA CYS A 65 -3.69 -6.18 -2.89
C CYS A 65 -4.57 -7.37 -3.28
N ASN A 66 -5.63 -7.59 -2.50
CA ASN A 66 -6.64 -8.58 -2.87
C ASN A 66 -7.35 -8.20 -4.20
N VAL A 67 -8.11 -9.16 -4.76
CA VAL A 67 -8.85 -8.98 -6.03
C VAL A 67 -9.83 -7.80 -5.98
N ALA A 68 -10.39 -7.50 -4.80
CA ALA A 68 -11.32 -6.40 -4.62
C ALA A 68 -10.63 -5.03 -4.46
N GLN A 69 -9.30 -4.99 -4.39
CA GLN A 69 -8.47 -3.79 -4.15
C GLN A 69 -8.77 -3.08 -2.83
N THR A 70 -9.23 -3.82 -1.82
CA THR A 70 -9.70 -3.27 -0.54
C THR A 70 -8.77 -3.54 0.64
N THR A 71 -7.71 -4.33 0.47
CA THR A 71 -6.74 -4.65 1.53
C THR A 71 -5.43 -5.15 0.93
N ILE A 72 -4.34 -4.90 1.63
CA ILE A 72 -2.98 -5.30 1.28
C ILE A 72 -2.77 -6.76 1.70
N THR A 73 -2.31 -7.58 0.76
CA THR A 73 -2.06 -9.01 0.98
C THR A 73 -0.58 -9.36 0.91
N GLU A 74 0.23 -8.62 0.13
CA GLU A 74 1.67 -8.90 0.03
C GLU A 74 2.50 -7.63 0.03
N LEU A 75 3.64 -7.70 0.72
CA LEU A 75 4.70 -6.70 0.71
C LEU A 75 6.03 -7.36 0.33
N ASN A 76 6.64 -6.90 -0.76
CA ASN A 76 7.93 -7.39 -1.23
C ASN A 76 8.89 -6.22 -1.51
N PHE A 77 9.77 -5.97 -0.56
CA PHE A 77 10.80 -4.92 -0.60
C PHE A 77 12.21 -5.50 -0.58
N SER A 78 12.35 -6.74 -1.04
CA SER A 78 13.62 -7.45 -1.05
C SER A 78 14.71 -6.68 -1.79
N ASN A 79 15.89 -6.52 -1.19
CA ASN A 79 17.04 -5.86 -1.82
C ASN A 79 16.74 -4.43 -2.35
N ASN A 80 15.89 -3.66 -1.67
CA ASN A 80 15.41 -2.36 -2.16
C ASN A 80 16.04 -1.14 -1.45
N ASN A 81 17.15 -1.33 -0.75
CA ASN A 81 17.86 -0.27 -0.03
C ASN A 81 16.99 0.42 1.04
N LEU A 82 16.17 -0.34 1.75
CA LEU A 82 15.52 0.15 2.97
C LEU A 82 16.62 0.33 4.04
N VAL A 83 16.82 1.57 4.51
CA VAL A 83 17.89 1.95 5.44
C VAL A 83 17.29 2.72 6.61
N GLY A 84 17.54 2.26 7.84
CA GLY A 84 16.98 2.88 9.05
C GLY A 84 16.05 1.92 9.80
N GLY A 85 15.23 2.44 10.73
CA GLY A 85 14.34 1.63 11.53
C GLY A 85 14.00 2.26 12.89
N PRO A 86 13.28 1.53 13.77
CA PRO A 86 12.77 0.16 13.59
C PRO A 86 11.63 0.04 12.58
N ILE A 87 11.34 -1.19 12.13
CA ILE A 87 10.13 -1.48 11.34
C ILE A 87 8.92 -1.15 12.23
N PRO A 88 7.92 -0.38 11.73
CA PRO A 88 6.74 -0.04 12.52
C PRO A 88 5.78 -1.24 12.63
N ASP A 89 4.80 -1.13 13.53
CA ASP A 89 3.71 -2.09 13.60
C ASP A 89 2.93 -2.08 12.28
N LEU A 90 2.88 -3.23 11.63
CA LEU A 90 2.15 -3.39 10.38
C LEU A 90 0.69 -3.70 10.70
N ALA A 91 -0.17 -2.68 10.68
CA ALA A 91 -1.61 -2.83 10.84
C ALA A 91 -2.27 -3.44 9.58
N LEU A 92 -1.80 -4.62 9.15
CA LEU A 92 -2.13 -5.28 7.88
C LEU A 92 -2.76 -6.66 8.17
N PRO A 93 -4.03 -6.73 8.58
CA PRO A 93 -4.64 -7.96 9.08
C PRO A 93 -4.75 -9.09 8.04
N ASN A 94 -4.74 -8.74 6.75
CA ASN A 94 -4.83 -9.69 5.64
C ASN A 94 -3.47 -9.95 4.96
N LEU A 95 -2.36 -9.48 5.54
CA LEU A 95 -1.04 -9.71 4.98
C LEU A 95 -0.69 -11.19 5.06
N THR A 96 -0.44 -11.81 3.91
CA THR A 96 -0.06 -13.22 3.78
C THR A 96 1.42 -13.39 3.49
N HIS A 97 2.05 -12.38 2.88
CA HIS A 97 3.47 -12.42 2.48
C HIS A 97 4.18 -11.12 2.88
N LEU A 98 5.27 -11.26 3.64
CA LEU A 98 6.19 -10.17 3.96
C LEU A 98 7.63 -10.55 3.61
N SER A 99 8.26 -9.80 2.70
CA SER A 99 9.67 -9.97 2.36
C SER A 99 10.45 -8.65 2.43
N LEU A 100 11.34 -8.55 3.41
CA LEU A 100 12.23 -7.43 3.71
C LEU A 100 13.72 -7.81 3.63
N GLY A 101 14.05 -9.04 3.22
CA GLY A 101 15.43 -9.55 3.18
C GLY A 101 16.34 -8.77 2.21
N GLY A 102 17.64 -8.67 2.55
CA GLY A 102 18.63 -7.96 1.73
C GLY A 102 18.59 -6.44 1.85
N ASN A 103 17.99 -5.92 2.92
CA ASN A 103 17.99 -4.49 3.25
C ASN A 103 18.94 -4.17 4.41
N GLN A 104 19.05 -2.89 4.77
CA GLN A 104 19.90 -2.36 5.83
C GLN A 104 19.03 -1.74 6.94
N LEU A 105 17.92 -2.42 7.24
CA LEU A 105 17.02 -2.04 8.32
C LEU A 105 17.74 -2.25 9.67
N SER A 106 17.47 -1.39 10.65
CA SER A 106 18.07 -1.39 11.98
C SER A 106 17.00 -1.42 13.07
N GLY A 107 17.43 -1.59 14.32
CA GLY A 107 16.51 -1.75 15.46
C GLY A 107 16.05 -3.20 15.65
N SER A 108 15.04 -3.39 16.51
CA SER A 108 14.45 -4.70 16.78
C SER A 108 13.50 -5.11 15.66
N ILE A 109 13.55 -6.39 15.28
CA ILE A 109 12.52 -7.00 14.43
C ILE A 109 11.20 -7.02 15.24
N PRO A 110 10.09 -6.45 14.72
CA PRO A 110 8.80 -6.50 15.39
C PRO A 110 8.29 -7.93 15.57
N ASP A 111 7.42 -8.11 16.55
CA ASP A 111 6.68 -9.34 16.68
C ASP A 111 5.58 -9.41 15.60
N PHE A 112 5.87 -10.14 14.51
CA PHE A 112 4.91 -10.38 13.44
C PHE A 112 3.90 -11.49 13.77
N SER A 113 3.96 -12.13 14.94
CA SER A 113 2.96 -13.14 15.35
C SER A 113 1.54 -12.57 15.50
N ALA A 114 1.42 -11.25 15.68
CA ALA A 114 0.16 -10.53 15.72
C ALA A 114 -0.50 -10.36 14.34
N LEU A 115 0.17 -10.72 13.24
CA LEU A 115 -0.40 -10.72 11.88
C LEU A 115 -1.11 -12.06 11.62
N PRO A 116 -2.45 -12.10 11.69
CA PRO A 116 -3.19 -13.37 11.79
C PRO A 116 -3.17 -14.20 10.50
N SER A 117 -2.88 -13.58 9.36
CA SER A 117 -2.90 -14.23 8.04
C SER A 117 -1.50 -14.51 7.48
N LEU A 118 -0.43 -14.16 8.21
CA LEU A 118 0.93 -14.20 7.68
C LEU A 118 1.40 -15.66 7.51
N GLY A 119 1.58 -16.07 6.25
CA GLY A 119 2.06 -17.42 5.90
C GLY A 119 3.51 -17.46 5.43
N PHE A 120 4.02 -16.34 4.92
CA PHE A 120 5.40 -16.20 4.46
C PHE A 120 6.05 -14.97 5.08
N LEU A 121 7.20 -15.18 5.73
CA LEU A 121 8.02 -14.14 6.33
C LEU A 121 9.48 -14.33 5.93
N ARG A 122 10.07 -13.29 5.32
CA ARG A 122 11.51 -13.18 5.08
C ARG A 122 12.01 -11.82 5.56
N THR A 123 12.66 -11.79 6.71
CA THR A 123 13.24 -10.56 7.28
C THR A 123 14.74 -10.45 6.98
N ILE A 124 15.32 -9.29 7.32
CA ILE A 124 16.75 -9.17 7.58
C ILE A 124 17.12 -10.11 8.74
N ASN A 125 18.13 -10.94 8.51
CA ASN A 125 18.67 -11.92 9.44
C ASN A 125 20.15 -11.55 9.66
#